data_AF-A0A5Q2TIH8-F1
#
_entry.id   AF-A0A5Q2TIH8-F1
#
_cell.length_a   1.000
_cell.length_b   1.000
_cell.length_c   1.000
_cell.angle_alpha   90.00
_cell.angle_beta   90.00
_cell.angle_gamma   90.00
#
_symmetry.space_group_name_H-M   'P 1'
#
loop_
_entity.id
_entity.type
_entity.pdbx_description
1 polymer ?
#
loop_
_entity_poly.entity_id
_entity_poly.type
_entity_poly.pdbx_seq_one_letter_code
_entity_poly.pdbx_strand_id
1 'polypeptide(L)'
;MRCFLIGIILSVIGVLISLIMWGIDKAYVITGGIGILFIGISMIFSGSMVNGNRMRANFATESAEDRRNRNSVTLHTALIGIPNIVIALLIYFFLN
;
A
#
# COMPACT_ATOMS: atom_id res chain seq x y z
N MET A 1 9.02 8.93 -6.18
CA MET A 1 10.08 8.23 -5.42
C MET A 1 10.00 8.43 -3.91
N ARG A 2 9.69 9.64 -3.38
CA ARG A 2 9.60 9.88 -1.93
C ARG A 2 8.68 8.89 -1.18
N CYS A 3 7.47 8.63 -1.69
CA CYS A 3 6.53 7.68 -1.08
C CYS A 3 7.05 6.23 -1.06
N PHE A 4 7.81 5.83 -2.07
CA PHE A 4 8.43 4.51 -2.12
C PHE A 4 9.52 4.36 -1.04
N LEU A 5 10.36 5.38 -0.87
CA LEU A 5 11.34 5.44 0.23
C LEU A 5 10.64 5.41 1.60
N ILE A 6 9.52 6.13 1.76
CA ILE A 6 8.70 6.08 2.98
C ILE A 6 8.21 4.64 3.23
N GLY A 7 7.73 3.94 2.19
CA GLY A 7 7.34 2.54 2.30
C GLY A 7 8.47 1.62 2.77
N ILE A 8 9.68 1.81 2.23
CA ILE A 8 10.88 1.07 2.68
C ILE A 8 11.18 1.36 4.14
N ILE A 9 11.26 2.64 4.53
CA ILE A 9 11.54 3.03 5.93
C ILE A 9 10.49 2.44 6.87
N LEU A 10 9.22 2.50 6.48
CA LEU A 10 8.11 1.94 7.26
C LEU A 10 8.23 0.42 7.41
N SER A 11 8.65 -0.29 6.36
CA SER A 11 8.89 -1.73 6.43
C SER A 11 10.04 -2.08 7.37
N VAL A 12 11.15 -1.32 7.35
CA VAL A 12 12.27 -1.49 8.28
C VAL A 12 11.82 -1.26 9.72
N ILE A 13 11.08 -0.18 9.97
CA ILE A 13 10.51 0.10 11.30
C ILE A 13 9.59 -1.03 11.74
N GLY A 14 8.71 -1.53 10.87
CA GLY A 14 7.83 -2.65 11.17
C GLY A 14 8.58 -3.93 11.56
N VAL A 15 9.67 -4.24 10.86
CA VAL A 15 10.53 -5.38 11.22
C VAL A 15 11.21 -5.15 12.56
N LEU A 16 11.78 -3.97 12.80
CA LEU A 16 12.43 -3.64 14.08
C LEU A 16 11.46 -3.75 15.26
N ILE A 17 10.21 -3.28 15.10
CA ILE A 17 9.17 -3.43 16.12
C ILE A 17 8.88 -4.90 16.38
N SER A 18 8.72 -5.72 15.34
CA SER A 18 8.48 -7.16 15.50
C SER A 18 9.62 -7.86 16.21
N LEU A 19 10.88 -7.52 15.89
CA LEU A 19 12.05 -8.13 16.52
C LEU A 19 12.05 -7.93 18.04
N ILE A 20 11.59 -6.77 18.52
CA ILE A 20 11.51 -6.47 19.95
C ILE A 20 10.35 -7.23 20.62
N MET A 21 9.22 -7.37 19.93
CA MET A 21 7.98 -7.90 20.53
C MET A 21 7.86 -9.43 20.43
N TRP A 22 8.17 -10.01 19.27
CA TRP A 22 7.87 -11.40 18.94
C TRP A 22 9.01 -12.14 18.24
N GLY A 23 10.08 -11.45 17.84
CA GLY A 23 11.13 -12.03 17.01
C GLY A 23 10.87 -11.84 15.51
N ILE A 24 11.75 -12.43 14.70
CA ILE A 24 11.76 -12.25 13.24
C ILE A 24 10.70 -13.10 12.52
N ASP A 25 10.32 -14.22 13.11
CA ASP A 25 9.33 -15.19 12.62
C ASP A 25 7.96 -14.55 12.39
N LYS A 26 7.56 -13.58 13.22
CA LYS A 26 6.27 -12.88 13.12
C LYS A 26 6.34 -11.54 12.37
N ALA A 27 7.50 -11.13 11.86
CA ALA A 27 7.68 -9.80 11.28
C ALA A 27 6.87 -9.56 10.00
N TYR A 28 6.48 -10.63 9.30
CA TYR A 28 5.58 -10.56 8.15
C TYR A 28 4.17 -10.08 8.53
N VAL A 29 3.73 -10.25 9.79
CA VAL A 29 2.38 -9.84 10.22
C VAL A 29 2.25 -8.33 10.26
N ILE A 30 3.22 -7.64 10.86
CA ILE A 30 3.21 -6.16 10.98
C ILE A 30 3.38 -5.53 9.59
N THR A 31 4.42 -5.94 8.87
CA THR A 31 4.72 -5.41 7.53
C THR A 31 3.61 -5.75 6.54
N GLY A 32 3.07 -6.97 6.58
CA GLY A 32 1.95 -7.40 5.75
C GLY A 32 0.66 -6.62 6.04
N GLY A 33 0.35 -6.39 7.32
CA GLY A 33 -0.81 -5.58 7.72
C GLY A 33 -0.72 -4.14 7.20
N ILE A 34 0.44 -3.50 7.33
CA ILE A 34 0.72 -2.17 6.76
C ILE A 34 0.55 -2.20 5.24
N GLY A 35 1.15 -3.20 4.57
CA GLY A 35 1.06 -3.36 3.13
C GLY A 35 -0.38 -3.48 2.64
N ILE A 36 -1.18 -4.36 3.26
CA ILE A 36 -2.59 -4.58 2.91
C ILE A 36 -3.40 -3.30 3.14
N LEU A 37 -3.18 -2.58 4.23
CA LEU A 37 -3.86 -1.32 4.52
C LEU A 37 -3.63 -0.29 3.40
N PHE A 38 -2.37 -0.06 3.03
CA PHE A 38 -2.03 0.94 2.01
C PHE A 38 -2.46 0.54 0.61
N ILE A 39 -2.37 -0.76 0.26
CA ILE A 39 -2.90 -1.27 -1.01
C ILE A 39 -4.44 -1.15 -1.04
N GLY A 40 -5.12 -1.46 0.06
CA GLY A 40 -6.57 -1.30 0.17
C GLY A 40 -7.02 0.14 -0.05
N ILE A 41 -6.32 1.11 0.57
CA ILE A 41 -6.56 2.55 0.33
C ILE A 41 -6.33 2.89 -1.15
N SER A 42 -5.24 2.40 -1.75
CA SER A 42 -4.96 2.63 -3.17
C SER A 42 -6.08 2.10 -4.07
N MET A 43 -6.58 0.90 -3.80
CA MET A 43 -7.68 0.30 -4.56
C MET A 43 -8.96 1.13 -4.45
N ILE A 44 -9.33 1.57 -3.24
CA ILE A 44 -10.53 2.40 -3.02
C ILE A 44 -10.42 3.71 -3.83
N PHE A 45 -9.29 4.42 -3.71
CA PHE A 45 -9.11 5.69 -4.40
C PHE A 45 -8.93 5.54 -5.91
N SER A 46 -8.38 4.41 -6.40
CA SER A 46 -8.19 4.19 -7.84
C SER A 46 -9.51 4.16 -8.63
N GLY A 47 -10.63 3.87 -7.97
CA GLY A 47 -11.90 3.55 -8.63
C GLY A 47 -11.94 2.16 -9.27
N SER A 48 -10.91 1.31 -9.08
CA SER A 48 -10.91 -0.07 -9.59
C SER A 48 -12.00 -0.94 -8.99
N MET A 49 -12.56 -0.54 -7.84
CA MET A 49 -13.65 -1.25 -7.16
C MET A 49 -15.06 -0.88 -7.67
N VAL A 50 -15.20 0.08 -8.60
CA VAL A 50 -16.51 0.45 -9.17
C VAL A 50 -16.73 -0.18 -10.56
N ASN A 51 -18.00 -0.35 -10.97
CA ASN A 51 -18.35 -0.86 -12.30
C ASN A 51 -17.86 0.09 -13.42
N GLY A 52 -17.52 -0.46 -14.59
CA GLY A 52 -17.03 0.28 -15.76
C GLY A 52 -17.97 1.42 -16.20
N ASN A 53 -19.29 1.24 -16.12
CA ASN A 53 -20.24 2.32 -16.41
C ASN A 53 -20.11 3.50 -15.43
N ARG A 54 -19.92 3.21 -14.14
CA ARG A 54 -19.69 4.24 -13.11
C ARG A 54 -18.32 4.89 -13.30
N MET A 55 -17.31 4.12 -13.66
CA MET A 55 -15.97 4.64 -13.97
C MET A 55 -16.01 5.62 -15.15
N ARG A 56 -16.74 5.30 -16.23
CA ARG A 56 -16.94 6.19 -17.39
C ARG A 56 -17.72 7.45 -17.03
N ALA A 57 -18.79 7.33 -16.23
CA ALA A 57 -19.55 8.48 -15.75
C ALA A 57 -18.68 9.40 -14.89
N ASN A 58 -17.97 8.85 -13.89
CA ASN A 58 -17.01 9.60 -13.08
C ASN A 58 -15.94 10.26 -13.95
N PHE A 59 -15.42 9.57 -14.97
CA PHE A 59 -14.44 10.15 -15.89
C PHE A 59 -14.99 11.37 -16.63
N ALA A 60 -16.25 11.35 -17.04
CA ALA A 60 -16.88 12.42 -17.81
C ALA A 60 -17.27 13.64 -16.95
N THR A 61 -17.53 13.45 -15.65
CA THR A 61 -18.01 14.52 -14.75
C THR A 61 -16.94 15.07 -13.80
N GLU A 62 -15.88 14.29 -13.52
CA GLU A 62 -14.80 14.70 -12.62
C GLU A 62 -13.92 15.79 -13.27
N SER A 63 -13.53 16.79 -12.48
CA SER A 63 -12.59 17.82 -12.93
C SER A 63 -11.18 17.23 -13.14
N ALA A 64 -10.37 17.89 -13.97
CA ALA A 64 -8.98 17.48 -14.17
C ALA A 64 -8.16 17.53 -12.86
N GLU A 65 -8.48 18.48 -11.98
CA GLU A 65 -7.81 18.64 -10.69
C GLU A 65 -8.16 17.51 -9.72
N ASP A 66 -9.45 17.21 -9.56
CA ASP A 66 -9.92 16.12 -8.69
C ASP A 66 -9.35 14.78 -9.14
N ARG A 67 -9.34 14.55 -10.46
CA ARG A 67 -8.72 13.37 -11.07
C ARG A 67 -7.25 13.25 -10.72
N ARG A 68 -6.50 14.35 -10.84
CA ARG A 68 -5.07 14.37 -10.54
C ARG A 68 -4.83 14.08 -9.07
N ASN A 69 -5.66 14.66 -8.19
CA ASN A 69 -5.59 14.42 -6.76
C ASN A 69 -5.87 12.95 -6.43
N ARG A 70 -6.96 12.37 -6.98
CA ARG A 70 -7.30 10.95 -6.82
C ARG A 70 -6.17 10.02 -7.28
N ASN A 71 -5.61 10.28 -8.47
CA ASN A 71 -4.51 9.47 -9.00
C ASN A 71 -3.23 9.63 -8.16
N SER A 72 -2.96 10.83 -7.64
CA SER A 72 -1.84 11.10 -6.73
C SER A 72 -1.96 10.28 -5.45
N VAL A 73 -3.12 10.30 -4.79
CA VAL A 73 -3.40 9.49 -3.59
C VAL A 73 -3.27 8.00 -3.89
N THR A 74 -3.86 7.54 -5.00
CA THR A 74 -3.78 6.15 -5.47
C THR A 74 -2.33 5.70 -5.62
N LEU A 75 -1.51 6.48 -6.31
CA LEU A 75 -0.12 6.15 -6.57
C LEU A 75 0.74 6.23 -5.30
N HIS A 76 0.57 7.26 -4.48
CA HIS A 76 1.35 7.43 -3.25
C HIS A 76 1.10 6.28 -2.27
N THR A 77 -0.15 5.88 -2.09
CA THR A 77 -0.52 4.78 -1.19
C THR A 77 -0.05 3.43 -1.73
N ALA A 78 -0.17 3.18 -3.04
CA ALA A 78 0.42 1.99 -3.67
C ALA A 78 1.93 1.92 -3.46
N LEU A 79 2.64 3.04 -3.69
CA LEU A 79 4.10 3.09 -3.54
C LEU A 79 4.57 2.88 -2.09
N ILE A 80 3.74 3.19 -1.09
CA ILE A 80 4.03 2.86 0.32
C ILE A 80 3.73 1.39 0.61
N GLY A 81 2.60 0.89 0.10
CA GLY A 81 2.15 -0.49 0.34
C GLY A 81 3.02 -1.56 -0.30
N ILE A 82 3.47 -1.35 -1.54
CA ILE A 82 4.25 -2.34 -2.32
C ILE A 82 5.50 -2.82 -1.56
N PRO A 83 6.41 -1.94 -1.08
CA PRO A 83 7.57 -2.39 -0.30
C PRO A 83 7.20 -3.22 0.92
N ASN A 84 6.12 -2.85 1.62
CA ASN A 84 5.67 -3.54 2.82
C ASN A 84 5.14 -4.95 2.50
N ILE A 85 4.36 -5.10 1.43
CA ILE A 85 3.93 -6.42 0.94
C ILE A 85 5.13 -7.27 0.51
N VAL A 86 6.07 -6.69 -0.25
CA VAL A 86 7.26 -7.41 -0.70
C VAL A 86 8.07 -7.93 0.48
N ILE A 87 8.36 -7.09 1.48
CA ILE A 87 9.07 -7.52 2.69
C ILE A 87 8.30 -8.59 3.46
N ALA A 88 6.98 -8.43 3.61
CA ALA A 88 6.15 -9.43 4.28
C ALA A 88 6.21 -10.80 3.59
N LEU A 89 6.10 -10.82 2.25
CA LEU A 89 6.21 -12.05 1.46
C LEU A 89 7.61 -12.67 1.57
N LEU A 90 8.67 -11.85 1.50
CA LEU A 90 10.04 -12.35 1.67
C LEU A 90 10.23 -13.00 3.04
N ILE A 91 9.79 -12.35 4.12
CA ILE A 91 9.88 -12.91 5.48
C ILE A 91 9.05 -14.20 5.58
N TYR A 92 7.82 -14.18 5.08
CA TYR A 92 6.92 -15.33 5.15
C TYR A 92 7.47 -16.55 4.39
N PHE A 93 8.06 -16.37 3.21
CA PHE A 93 8.55 -17.51 2.41
C PHE A 93 9.95 -18.00 2.80
N PHE A 94 10.80 -17.14 3.37
CA PHE A 94 12.19 -17.51 3.70
C PHE A 94 12.42 -17.83 5.19
N LEU A 95 11.57 -17.34 6.09
CA LEU A 95 11.80 -17.41 7.55
C LEU A 95 10.66 -18.08 8.32
N ASN A 96 9.56 -18.47 7.66
CA ASN A 96 8.43 -19.17 8.25
C ASN A 96 8.00 -20.34 7.38
#